data_AF-A0A432I138-F1
#
_entry.id   AF-A0A432I138-F1
#
_cell.length_a   1.000
_cell.length_b   1.000
_cell.length_c   1.000
_cell.angle_alpha   90.00
_cell.angle_beta   90.00
_cell.angle_gamma   90.00
#
_symmetry.space_group_name_H-M   'P 1'
#
loop_
_entity.id
_entity.type
_entity.pdbx_description
1 polymer ?
#
loop_
_entity_poly.entity_id
_entity_poly.type
_entity_poly.pdbx_seq_one_letter_code
_entity_poly.pdbx_strand_id
1 'polypeptide(L)'
;MIIVTANHVAGKRIVRTFGLVRGNTIRARHIGKDIMAAFRNIVGGEVTEYTKLLAESREQALDRLVKEAEGLGANAVISLLLQTSMIQGGAAELLAYGTAVVVEDEASSSSDRPDWSTA
;
A
#
# COMPACT_ATOMS: atom_id res chain seq x y z
N MET A 1 3.24 -11.06 -2.05
CA MET A 1 1.98 -10.76 -1.36
C MET A 1 1.09 -9.91 -2.26
N ILE A 2 -0.22 -10.16 -2.29
CA ILE A 2 -1.17 -9.30 -3.04
C ILE A 2 -1.53 -8.10 -2.17
N ILE A 3 -1.51 -6.89 -2.72
CA ILE A 3 -1.93 -5.68 -2.00
C ILE A 3 -2.89 -4.91 -2.90
N VAL A 4 -4.08 -4.62 -2.41
CA VAL A 4 -5.11 -3.91 -3.17
C VAL A 4 -5.80 -2.85 -2.32
N THR A 5 -6.25 -1.78 -2.95
CA THR A 5 -7.06 -0.74 -2.32
C THR A 5 -8.54 -1.14 -2.22
N ALA A 6 -8.97 -2.12 -3.01
CA ALA A 6 -10.32 -2.69 -2.94
C ALA A 6 -10.50 -3.57 -1.69
N ASN A 7 -11.76 -3.78 -1.30
CA ASN A 7 -12.11 -4.62 -0.14
C ASN A 7 -12.07 -6.14 -0.44
N HIS A 8 -11.77 -6.54 -1.69
CA HIS A 8 -11.62 -7.93 -2.10
C HIS A 8 -10.64 -8.02 -3.29
N VAL A 9 -10.22 -9.24 -3.61
CA VAL A 9 -9.40 -9.53 -4.80
C VAL A 9 -10.26 -10.31 -5.79
N ALA A 10 -10.40 -9.82 -7.02
CA ALA A 10 -11.23 -10.47 -8.04
C ALA A 10 -10.77 -11.92 -8.30
N GLY A 11 -11.72 -12.85 -8.41
CA GLY A 11 -11.45 -14.28 -8.60
C GLY A 11 -10.84 -14.97 -7.38
N LYS A 12 -10.86 -14.34 -6.21
CA LYS A 12 -10.34 -14.91 -4.96
C LYS A 12 -11.31 -14.72 -3.81
N ARG A 13 -11.41 -15.75 -2.96
CA ARG A 13 -12.22 -15.75 -1.73
C ARG A 13 -11.32 -15.56 -0.52
N ILE A 14 -11.74 -14.69 0.40
CA ILE A 14 -11.09 -14.54 1.72
C ILE A 14 -11.45 -15.74 2.58
N VAL A 15 -10.43 -16.46 3.07
CA VAL A 15 -10.60 -17.66 3.91
C VAL A 15 -10.20 -17.43 5.37
N ARG A 16 -9.44 -16.36 5.64
CA ARG A 16 -9.08 -15.93 7.00
C ARG A 16 -8.79 -14.43 7.03
N THR A 17 -9.19 -13.77 8.12
CA THR A 17 -8.89 -12.36 8.37
C THR A 17 -8.07 -12.24 9.65
N PHE A 18 -6.96 -11.51 9.60
CA PHE A 18 -6.10 -11.22 10.75
C PHE A 18 -6.33 -9.83 11.34
N GLY A 19 -6.94 -8.92 10.59
CA GLY A 19 -7.25 -7.56 11.03
C GLY A 19 -6.23 -6.54 10.54
N LEU A 20 -6.12 -5.43 11.27
CA LEU A 20 -5.29 -4.28 10.90
C LEU A 20 -3.81 -4.64 10.82
N VAL A 21 -3.17 -4.22 9.74
CA VAL A 21 -1.71 -4.15 9.61
C VAL A 21 -1.31 -2.76 9.12
N ARG A 22 -0.09 -2.34 9.44
CA ARG A 22 0.41 -1.00 9.19
C ARG A 22 1.93 -0.95 9.01
N GLY A 23 2.37 0.07 8.31
CA GLY A 23 3.78 0.43 8.23
C GLY A 23 3.89 1.94 8.09
N ASN A 24 4.70 2.56 8.92
CA ASN A 24 4.93 4.00 8.87
C ASN A 24 6.40 4.33 8.66
N THR A 25 6.68 5.51 8.14
CA THR A 25 8.01 6.12 8.12
C THR A 25 7.91 7.61 8.40
N ILE A 26 8.95 8.17 9.00
CA ILE A 26 9.01 9.59 9.40
C ILE A 26 10.19 10.24 8.68
N ARG A 27 9.94 11.37 8.02
CA ARG A 27 10.96 12.19 7.35
C ARG A 27 11.07 13.55 8.04
N ALA A 28 12.30 13.97 8.36
CA ALA A 28 12.55 15.22 9.09
C ALA A 28 12.73 16.43 8.17
N ARG A 29 12.43 17.64 8.69
CA ARG A 29 12.55 18.92 7.96
C ARG A 29 13.93 19.17 7.34
N HIS A 30 14.99 18.67 7.99
CA HIS A 30 16.38 18.88 7.54
C HIS A 30 16.58 18.34 6.12
N ILE A 31 16.05 17.15 5.83
CA ILE A 31 16.05 16.55 4.49
C ILE A 31 15.37 17.48 3.48
N GLY A 32 14.24 18.09 3.87
CA GLY A 32 13.51 19.03 3.01
C GLY A 32 14.21 20.38 2.79
N LYS A 33 14.95 20.88 3.79
CA LYS A 33 15.71 22.14 3.68
C LYS A 33 16.85 22.02 2.65
N ASP A 34 17.57 20.91 2.66
CA ASP A 34 18.67 20.66 1.74
C ASP A 34 18.16 20.57 0.29
N ILE A 35 17.02 19.91 0.10
CA ILE A 35 16.32 19.84 -1.19
C ILE A 35 15.89 21.23 -1.66
N MET A 36 15.23 22.02 -0.82
CA MET A 36 14.79 23.39 -1.18
C MET A 36 15.97 24.33 -1.49
N ALA A 37 17.12 24.14 -0.85
CA ALA A 37 18.32 24.90 -1.16
C ALA A 37 18.86 24.57 -2.57
N ALA A 38 18.81 23.30 -2.97
CA ALA A 38 19.25 22.85 -4.29
C ALA A 38 18.36 23.38 -5.44
N PHE A 39 17.06 23.62 -5.18
CA PHE A 39 16.08 23.99 -6.21
C PHE A 39 15.48 25.40 -6.08
N ARG A 40 16.12 26.29 -5.31
CA ARG A 40 15.64 27.66 -5.03
C ARG A 40 15.29 28.50 -6.27
N ASN A 41 15.81 28.13 -7.44
CA ASN A 41 15.61 28.85 -8.71
C ASN A 41 14.57 28.20 -9.66
N ILE A 42 13.91 27.11 -9.28
CA ILE A 42 12.90 26.44 -10.13
C ILE A 42 11.54 27.09 -9.91
N VAL A 43 10.96 27.65 -10.98
CA VAL A 43 9.62 28.25 -10.97
C VAL A 43 8.59 27.23 -11.47
N GLY A 44 7.65 26.85 -10.61
CA GLY A 44 6.35 26.27 -10.97
C GLY A 44 6.30 24.80 -11.38
N GLY A 45 7.40 24.04 -11.23
CA GLY A 45 7.48 22.62 -11.58
C GLY A 45 7.38 21.66 -10.39
N GLU A 46 7.31 20.36 -10.70
CA GLU A 46 7.49 19.29 -9.72
C GLU A 46 8.87 19.40 -9.05
N VAL A 47 8.92 19.26 -7.73
CA VAL A 47 10.20 19.22 -7.02
C VAL A 47 10.69 17.77 -6.98
N THR A 48 11.45 17.36 -8.00
CA THR A 48 11.83 15.97 -8.27
C THR A 48 12.39 15.24 -7.06
N GLU A 49 13.22 15.89 -6.24
CA GLU A 49 13.76 15.27 -5.02
C GLU A 49 12.71 15.05 -3.93
N TYR A 50 11.70 15.91 -3.79
CA TYR A 50 10.58 15.63 -2.87
C TYR A 50 9.70 14.50 -3.40
N THR A 51 9.48 14.43 -4.71
CA THR A 51 8.77 13.29 -5.31
C THR A 51 9.51 11.99 -5.05
N LYS A 52 10.83 11.98 -5.28
CA LYS A 52 11.70 10.84 -4.99
C LYS A 52 11.65 10.46 -3.52
N LEU A 53 11.79 11.43 -2.62
CA LEU A 53 11.68 11.21 -1.17
C LEU A 53 10.33 10.61 -0.78
N LEU A 54 9.23 11.09 -1.37
CA LEU A 54 7.90 10.58 -1.11
C LEU A 54 7.73 9.16 -1.64
N ALA A 55 8.27 8.86 -2.82
CA ALA A 55 8.28 7.51 -3.39
C ALA A 55 9.05 6.54 -2.49
N GLU A 56 10.28 6.86 -2.09
CA GLU A 56 11.08 6.04 -1.18
C GLU A 56 10.41 5.86 0.19
N SER A 57 9.72 6.90 0.67
CA SER A 57 8.95 6.82 1.92
C SER A 57 7.75 5.88 1.79
N ARG A 58 7.07 5.88 0.65
CA ARG A 58 5.96 4.97 0.36
C ARG A 58 6.43 3.52 0.33
N GLU A 59 7.49 3.23 -0.41
CA GLU A 59 8.04 1.87 -0.48
C GLU A 59 8.45 1.36 0.91
N GLN A 60 9.12 2.20 1.70
CA GLN A 60 9.50 1.81 3.06
C GLN A 60 8.30 1.55 3.98
N ALA A 61 7.23 2.32 3.86
CA ALA A 61 6.00 2.11 4.63
C ALA A 61 5.29 0.81 4.19
N LEU A 62 5.22 0.55 2.89
CA LEU A 62 4.65 -0.68 2.34
C LEU A 62 5.46 -1.91 2.75
N ASP A 63 6.79 -1.86 2.70
CA ASP A 63 7.66 -2.95 3.15
C ASP A 63 7.41 -3.34 4.62
N ARG A 64 7.19 -2.34 5.49
CA ARG A 64 6.89 -2.57 6.90
C ARG A 64 5.52 -3.19 7.10
N LEU A 65 4.51 -2.71 6.35
CA LEU A 65 3.16 -3.27 6.34
C LEU A 65 3.17 -4.73 5.84
N VAL A 66 3.92 -5.01 4.78
CA VAL A 66 4.08 -6.37 4.24
C VAL A 66 4.72 -7.29 5.28
N LYS A 67 5.81 -6.85 5.91
CA LYS A 67 6.46 -7.64 6.98
C LYS A 67 5.53 -7.96 8.14
N GLU A 68 4.69 -7.00 8.56
CA GLU A 68 3.69 -7.25 9.60
C GLU A 68 2.65 -8.28 9.13
N ALA A 69 2.13 -8.14 7.91
CA ALA A 69 1.17 -9.07 7.32
C ALA A 69 1.75 -10.49 7.16
N GLU A 70 2.99 -10.62 6.69
CA GLU A 70 3.70 -11.90 6.56
C GLU A 70 3.93 -12.55 7.93
N GLY A 71 4.25 -11.75 8.95
CA GLY A 71 4.40 -12.23 10.33
C GLY A 71 3.11 -12.83 10.91
N LEU A 72 1.94 -12.42 10.42
CA LEU A 72 0.64 -13.00 10.78
C LEU A 72 0.28 -14.24 9.95
N GLY A 73 1.04 -14.55 8.88
CA GLY A 73 0.74 -15.61 7.93
C GLY A 73 -0.30 -15.20 6.87
N ALA A 74 -0.51 -13.89 6.65
CA ALA A 74 -1.34 -13.39 5.57
C ALA A 74 -0.63 -13.55 4.22
N ASN A 75 -1.42 -13.72 3.14
CA ASN A 75 -0.91 -13.73 1.77
C ASN A 75 -1.42 -12.54 0.94
N ALA A 76 -2.33 -11.74 1.51
CA ALA A 76 -2.83 -10.50 0.92
C ALA A 76 -3.15 -9.42 1.97
N VAL A 77 -3.10 -8.17 1.53
CA VAL A 77 -3.64 -7.00 2.25
C VAL A 77 -4.69 -6.34 1.36
N ILE A 78 -5.91 -6.22 1.87
CA ILE A 78 -7.03 -5.54 1.22
C ILE A 78 -7.28 -4.19 1.88
N SER A 79 -8.04 -3.33 1.21
CA SER A 79 -8.39 -2.00 1.72
C SER A 79 -7.16 -1.20 2.14
N LEU A 80 -6.10 -1.25 1.32
CA LEU A 80 -4.89 -0.43 1.55
C LEU A 80 -5.25 1.06 1.46
N LEU A 81 -4.85 1.82 2.48
CA LEU A 81 -4.83 3.27 2.46
C LEU A 81 -3.42 3.79 2.77
N LEU A 82 -3.07 4.89 2.11
CA LEU A 82 -1.89 5.68 2.41
C LEU A 82 -2.33 7.02 2.98
N GLN A 83 -1.73 7.42 4.09
CA GLN A 83 -2.01 8.68 4.75
C GLN A 83 -0.70 9.39 5.07
N THR A 84 -0.69 10.70 4.90
CA THR A 84 0.42 11.55 5.35
C THR A 84 -0.05 12.47 6.47
N SER A 85 0.79 12.69 7.49
CA SER A 85 0.50 13.63 8.58
C SER A 85 1.73 14.47 8.90
N MET A 86 1.52 15.73 9.26
CA MET A 86 2.59 16.58 9.78
C MET A 86 2.78 16.31 11.26
N ILE A 87 4.00 15.99 11.67
CA ILE A 87 4.40 15.83 13.07
C ILE A 87 5.00 17.15 13.57
N GLN A 88 4.83 17.44 14.86
CA GLN A 88 5.54 18.54 15.53
C GLN A 88 7.07 18.47 15.28
N GLY A 89 7.71 19.64 15.25
CA GLY A 89 9.15 19.74 14.93
C GLY A 89 9.46 19.68 13.43
N GLY A 90 8.46 19.72 12.56
CA GLY A 90 8.64 19.80 11.10
C GLY A 90 8.97 18.47 10.44
N ALA A 91 8.65 17.36 11.08
CA ALA A 91 8.69 16.05 10.45
C ALA A 91 7.34 15.74 9.79
N ALA A 92 7.34 14.79 8.86
CA ALA A 92 6.13 14.25 8.25
C ALA A 92 6.14 12.73 8.35
N GLU A 93 5.00 12.15 8.72
CA GLU A 93 4.76 10.72 8.66
C GLU A 93 4.10 10.36 7.33
N LEU A 94 4.52 9.22 6.77
CA LEU A 94 3.74 8.48 5.79
C LEU A 94 3.38 7.14 6.41
N LEU A 95 2.07 6.89 6.52
CA LEU A 95 1.46 5.69 7.07
C LEU A 95 0.78 4.92 5.94
N ALA A 96 1.13 3.65 5.79
CA ALA A 96 0.37 2.65 5.05
C ALA A 96 -0.40 1.78 6.05
N TYR A 97 -1.67 1.50 5.79
CA TYR A 97 -2.46 0.57 6.61
C TYR A 97 -3.53 -0.14 5.78
N GLY A 98 -3.96 -1.30 6.23
CA GLY A 98 -4.99 -2.11 5.57
C GLY A 98 -5.38 -3.31 6.42
N THR A 99 -6.10 -4.26 5.80
CA THR A 99 -6.53 -5.50 6.48
C THR A 99 -5.77 -6.70 5.92
N ALA A 100 -5.04 -7.41 6.78
CA ALA A 100 -4.34 -8.63 6.42
C ALA A 100 -5.29 -9.83 6.37
N VAL A 101 -5.22 -10.59 5.28
CA VAL A 101 -6.10 -11.74 4.99
C VAL A 101 -5.33 -12.90 4.34
N VAL A 102 -5.91 -14.09 4.41
CA VAL A 102 -5.58 -15.20 3.50
C VAL A 102 -6.66 -15.26 2.42
N VAL A 103 -6.25 -15.25 1.15
CA VAL A 103 -7.11 -15.48 0.00
C VAL A 103 -6.73 -16.76 -0.74
N GLU A 104 -7.73 -17.43 -1.30
CA GLU A 104 -7.61 -18.61 -2.18
C GLU A 104 -8.34 -18.34 -3.49
N ASP A 105 -7.99 -19.05 -4.57
CA ASP A 105 -8.73 -18.94 -5.83
C ASP A 105 -10.18 -19.36 -5.64
N GLU A 106 -11.11 -18.61 -6.24
CA GLU A 106 -12.50 -19.05 -6.32
C GLU A 106 -12.56 -20.29 -7.20
N ALA A 107 -13.17 -21.36 -6.70
CA ALA A 107 -13.35 -22.57 -7.49
C ALA A 107 -14.15 -22.21 -8.76
N SER A 108 -13.57 -22.45 -9.93
CA SER A 108 -14.29 -22.33 -11.19
C SER A 108 -15.42 -23.35 -11.19
N SER A 109 -16.67 -22.91 -11.02
CA SER A 109 -17.82 -23.80 -11.19
C SER A 109 -17.89 -24.19 -12.66
N SER A 110 -17.71 -25.48 -12.94
CA SER A 110 -17.87 -26.04 -14.29
C SER A 110 -19.31 -25.94 -14.83
N SER A 111 -20.26 -25.46 -14.02
CA SER A 111 -21.68 -25.31 -14.34
C SER A 111 -22.04 -24.07 -15.15
N ASP A 112 -21.13 -23.10 -15.32
CA ASP A 112 -21.40 -21.88 -16.10
C ASP A 112 -21.13 -22.04 -17.62
N ARG A 113 -20.75 -23.24 -18.06
CA ARG A 113 -20.71 -23.55 -19.49
C ARG A 113 -22.12 -23.93 -19.95
N PRO A 114 -22.74 -23.18 -20.88
CA PRO A 114 -24.01 -23.60 -21.45
C PRO A 114 -23.85 -25.01 -22.05
N ASP A 115 -24.70 -25.94 -21.59
CA ASP A 115 -24.77 -27.28 -22.14
C ASP A 115 -25.39 -27.22 -23.54
N TRP A 116 -24.52 -27.20 -24.55
CA TRP A 116 -24.91 -27.25 -25.95
C TRP A 116 -25.19 -28.68 -26.45
N SER A 117 -25.09 -29.70 -25.59
CA SER A 117 -25.35 -31.10 -25.98
C SER A 117 -26.84 -31.41 -26.21
N THR A 118 -27.72 -30.46 -25.87
CA THR A 118 -29.17 -30.55 -26.07
C THR A 118 -29.71 -29.61 -27.17
N ALA A 119 -28.84 -28.91 -27.90
CA ALA A 119 -29.19 -28.00 -29.00
C ALA A 119 -29.12 -28.65 -30.38
#